data_AF-A0A3L6NSS4-F1
#
_entry.id   AF-A0A3L6NSS4-F1
#
_cell.length_a   1.000
_cell.length_b   1.000
_cell.length_c   1.000
_cell.angle_alpha   90.00
_cell.angle_beta   90.00
_cell.angle_gamma   90.00
#
_symmetry.space_group_name_H-M   'P 1'
#
loop_
_entity.id
_entity.type
_entity.pdbx_description
1 polymer ?
#
loop_
_entity_poly.entity_id
_entity_poly.type
_entity_poly.pdbx_seq_one_letter_code
_entity_poly.pdbx_strand_id
1 'polypeptide(L)'
;MKPSTKSDATHYVFVGILEKARDVLRPRMPAGTKSFYSFEDLGNRFSGLKIYEPSPGLLDFTDIERPKNAQGDDTIYEAEPKTSLEDALVPFTIMMNDLNQIRKGPAKFKEDQIFLSEFFTEAVTLARLAPNYPVEDEFIRGIRELDMTGNIPFHLVYASQFLSDVHHIIRDHISSALDSLLKHTTTMDSELSSHIDFHGNLKIENWPASNEGALCEFN
;
A
#
# COMPACT_ATOMS: atom_id res chain seq x y z
N MET A 1 12.60 5.31 -39.29
CA MET A 1 12.05 5.50 -37.93
C MET A 1 10.72 4.74 -37.87
N LYS A 2 10.63 3.62 -37.14
CA LYS A 2 9.37 2.85 -37.03
C LYS A 2 8.55 3.41 -35.86
N PRO A 3 7.28 3.81 -36.05
CA PRO A 3 6.43 4.28 -34.96
C PRO A 3 6.05 3.15 -34.00
N SER A 4 5.98 3.48 -32.72
CA SER A 4 5.72 2.58 -31.58
C SER A 4 4.24 2.16 -31.55
N THR A 5 3.96 0.93 -31.98
CA THR A 5 2.60 0.42 -32.25
C THR A 5 1.70 0.28 -31.01
N LYS A 6 2.25 0.30 -29.78
CA LYS A 6 1.45 0.18 -28.53
C LYS A 6 0.89 1.51 -28.03
N SER A 7 1.65 2.60 -28.20
CA SER A 7 1.23 3.95 -27.78
C SER A 7 0.08 4.46 -28.67
N ASP A 8 0.18 4.17 -29.97
CA ASP A 8 -0.82 4.59 -30.95
C ASP A 8 -2.17 3.90 -30.69
N ALA A 9 -2.16 2.63 -30.28
CA ALA A 9 -3.38 1.87 -29.97
C ALA A 9 -4.20 2.49 -28.83
N THR A 10 -3.56 2.98 -27.77
CA THR A 10 -4.24 3.65 -26.65
C THR A 10 -4.73 5.04 -27.04
N HIS A 11 -3.96 5.75 -27.87
CA HIS A 11 -4.36 7.03 -28.42
C HIS A 11 -5.62 6.92 -29.30
N TYR A 12 -5.71 5.90 -30.16
CA TYR A 12 -6.91 5.67 -30.99
C TYR A 12 -8.16 5.36 -30.16
N VAL A 13 -8.02 4.63 -29.05
CA VAL A 13 -9.14 4.36 -28.13
C VAL A 13 -9.62 5.66 -27.49
N PHE A 14 -8.69 6.49 -27.00
CA PHE A 14 -9.03 7.79 -26.42
C PHE A 14 -9.73 8.71 -27.41
N VAL A 15 -9.21 8.80 -28.65
CA VAL A 15 -9.83 9.59 -29.73
C VAL A 15 -11.24 9.07 -30.04
N GLY A 16 -11.43 7.75 -30.12
CA GLY A 16 -12.74 7.15 -30.38
C GLY A 16 -13.78 7.45 -29.28
N ILE A 17 -13.35 7.54 -28.01
CA ILE A 17 -14.23 7.96 -26.91
C ILE A 17 -14.65 9.43 -27.06
N LEU A 18 -13.72 10.31 -27.43
CA LEU A 18 -14.01 11.73 -27.63
C LEU A 18 -14.94 11.97 -28.81
N GLU A 19 -14.79 11.22 -29.90
CA GLU A 19 -15.70 11.28 -31.05
C GLU A 19 -17.11 10.85 -30.65
N LYS A 20 -17.23 9.78 -29.86
CA LYS A 20 -18.53 9.28 -29.39
C LYS A 20 -19.20 10.25 -28.41
N ALA A 21 -18.42 10.86 -27.52
CA ALA A 21 -18.91 11.91 -26.62
C ALA A 21 -19.40 13.14 -27.40
N ARG A 22 -18.65 13.58 -28.42
CA ARG A 22 -19.06 14.67 -29.32
C ARG A 22 -20.39 14.34 -30.00
N ASP A 23 -20.54 13.14 -30.53
CA ASP A 23 -21.74 12.76 -31.27
C ASP A 23 -23.00 12.71 -30.38
N VAL A 24 -22.85 12.28 -29.12
CA VAL A 24 -23.92 12.31 -28.10
C VAL A 24 -24.29 13.74 -27.71
N LEU A 25 -23.31 14.64 -27.62
CA LEU A 25 -23.52 16.03 -27.22
C LEU A 25 -24.04 16.91 -28.37
N ARG A 26 -23.79 16.53 -29.63
CA ARG A 26 -24.11 17.30 -30.84
C ARG A 26 -25.57 17.80 -30.91
N PRO A 27 -26.61 17.01 -30.57
CA PRO A 27 -28.01 17.47 -30.61
C PRO A 27 -28.35 18.49 -29.52
N ARG A 28 -27.49 18.64 -28.50
CA ARG A 28 -27.68 19.54 -27.35
C ARG A 28 -26.78 20.77 -27.43
N MET A 29 -25.92 20.88 -28.45
CA MET A 29 -25.09 22.05 -28.66
C MET A 29 -25.87 23.12 -29.44
N PRO A 30 -25.78 24.41 -29.05
CA PRO A 30 -26.45 25.49 -29.76
C PRO A 30 -25.89 25.64 -31.18
N ALA A 31 -26.77 25.91 -32.15
CA ALA A 31 -26.49 25.92 -33.59
C ALA A 31 -25.45 26.95 -34.08
N GLY A 32 -24.90 27.77 -33.18
CA GLY A 32 -23.95 28.85 -33.49
C GLY A 32 -22.49 28.58 -33.11
N THR A 33 -22.12 27.34 -32.75
CA THR A 33 -20.73 27.06 -32.32
C THR A 33 -19.81 27.04 -33.54
N LYS A 34 -19.02 28.11 -33.71
CA LYS A 34 -18.02 28.25 -34.78
C LYS A 34 -17.01 27.09 -34.74
N SER A 35 -16.70 26.53 -35.90
CA SER A 35 -15.60 25.57 -36.10
C SER A 35 -14.27 26.33 -36.12
N PHE A 36 -13.28 25.89 -35.34
CA PHE A 36 -11.96 26.51 -35.26
C PHE A 36 -10.84 25.52 -35.62
N TYR A 37 -9.80 26.02 -36.29
CA TYR A 37 -8.76 25.25 -36.98
C TYR A 37 -7.33 25.45 -36.41
N SER A 38 -7.13 26.11 -35.26
CA SER A 38 -5.80 26.32 -34.64
C SER A 38 -5.72 25.98 -33.15
N PHE A 39 -4.53 25.56 -32.70
CA PHE A 39 -4.19 25.21 -31.32
C PHE A 39 -4.08 26.44 -30.39
N GLU A 40 -3.87 27.65 -30.94
CA GLU A 40 -3.82 28.89 -30.15
C GLU A 40 -5.20 29.32 -29.62
N ASP A 41 -6.30 28.83 -30.19
CA ASP A 41 -7.68 29.12 -29.78
C ASP A 41 -8.15 28.28 -28.56
N LEU A 42 -7.29 27.45 -27.95
CA LEU A 42 -7.66 26.61 -26.79
C LEU A 42 -7.60 27.35 -25.44
N GLY A 43 -7.06 28.57 -25.38
CA GLY A 43 -7.15 29.42 -24.19
C GLY A 43 -8.59 29.95 -24.04
N ASN A 44 -9.15 29.94 -22.82
CA ASN A 44 -10.48 30.48 -22.50
C ASN A 44 -11.73 29.63 -22.87
N ARG A 45 -11.64 28.29 -22.77
CA ARG A 45 -12.79 27.38 -23.03
C ARG A 45 -13.90 27.40 -21.96
N PHE A 46 -13.64 27.95 -20.78
CA PHE A 46 -14.62 28.06 -19.68
C PHE A 46 -15.33 29.42 -19.63
N SER A 47 -15.01 30.34 -20.53
CA SER A 47 -15.60 31.70 -20.56
C SER A 47 -17.10 31.70 -20.85
N GLY A 48 -17.60 30.66 -21.51
CA GLY A 48 -19.03 30.43 -21.75
C GLY A 48 -19.71 29.58 -20.68
N LEU A 49 -18.95 29.01 -19.74
CA LEU A 49 -19.49 28.20 -18.65
C LEU A 49 -20.06 29.17 -17.59
N LYS A 50 -21.37 29.43 -17.67
CA LYS A 50 -22.07 30.11 -16.58
C LYS A 50 -22.09 29.16 -15.39
N ILE A 51 -21.32 29.49 -14.35
CA ILE A 51 -21.45 28.85 -13.03
C ILE A 51 -22.85 29.23 -12.54
N TYR A 52 -23.75 28.26 -12.53
CA TYR A 52 -25.04 28.43 -11.88
C TYR A 52 -24.78 28.33 -10.39
N GLU A 53 -24.93 29.44 -9.68
CA GLU A 53 -25.08 29.38 -8.22
C GLU A 53 -26.29 28.48 -7.90
N PRO A 54 -26.20 27.65 -6.84
CA PRO A 54 -27.30 26.79 -6.43
C PRO A 54 -28.60 27.59 -6.35
N SER A 55 -29.69 27.04 -6.90
CA SER A 55 -30.99 27.71 -6.82
C SER A 55 -31.29 28.04 -5.35
N PRO A 56 -31.88 29.19 -5.02
CA PRO A 56 -32.19 29.56 -3.63
C PRO A 56 -32.97 28.47 -2.87
N GLY A 57 -33.78 27.65 -3.56
CA GLY A 57 -34.49 26.52 -2.96
C GLY A 57 -33.63 25.31 -2.58
N LEU A 58 -32.34 25.28 -2.95
CA LEU A 58 -31.36 24.26 -2.53
C LEU A 58 -30.41 24.80 -1.45
N LEU A 59 -30.46 26.12 -1.17
CA LEU A 59 -29.77 26.75 -0.04
C LEU A 59 -30.71 26.92 1.16
N ASP A 60 -32.02 26.84 0.94
CA ASP A 60 -33.07 26.77 1.97
C ASP A 60 -33.35 25.32 2.38
N PHE A 61 -32.29 24.53 2.59
CA PHE A 61 -32.44 23.41 3.53
C PHE A 61 -32.55 24.06 4.90
N THR A 62 -33.77 24.18 5.41
CA THR A 62 -33.93 24.27 6.86
C THR A 62 -33.16 23.09 7.44
N ASP A 63 -32.23 23.37 8.36
CA ASP A 63 -31.62 22.31 9.15
C ASP A 63 -32.76 21.42 9.62
N ILE A 64 -32.72 20.14 9.25
CA ILE A 64 -33.75 19.19 9.66
C ILE A 64 -33.79 19.27 11.18
N GLU A 65 -34.89 19.80 11.75
CA GLU A 65 -35.02 19.92 13.20
C GLU A 65 -34.76 18.54 13.80
N ARG A 66 -33.72 18.47 14.64
CA ARG A 66 -33.36 17.25 15.36
C ARG A 66 -34.63 16.74 16.06
N PRO A 67 -34.96 15.44 15.98
CA PRO A 67 -36.15 14.90 16.64
C PRO A 67 -36.21 15.38 18.08
N LYS A 68 -37.32 16.02 18.46
CA LYS A 68 -37.53 16.45 19.84
C LYS A 68 -37.68 15.19 20.70
N ASN A 69 -36.96 15.14 21.81
CA ASN A 69 -37.08 14.07 22.78
C ASN A 69 -38.55 13.90 23.20
N ALA A 70 -38.95 12.67 23.52
CA ALA A 70 -40.29 12.41 24.04
C ALA A 70 -40.52 13.17 25.36
N GLN A 71 -41.79 13.48 25.70
CA GLN A 71 -42.09 14.14 26.96
C GLN A 71 -41.57 13.31 28.16
N GLY A 72 -40.67 13.91 28.93
CA GLY A 72 -40.02 13.27 30.09
C GLY A 72 -38.65 12.63 29.80
N ASP A 73 -38.13 12.80 28.58
CA ASP A 73 -36.83 12.29 28.18
C ASP A 73 -35.78 13.41 28.11
N ASP A 74 -35.03 13.58 29.20
CA ASP A 74 -33.92 14.55 29.33
C ASP A 74 -32.62 14.04 28.68
N THR A 75 -32.64 12.96 27.89
CA THR A 75 -31.41 12.45 27.25
C THR A 75 -30.87 13.42 26.21
N ILE A 76 -29.67 13.93 26.48
CA ILE A 76 -28.94 14.78 25.54
C ILE A 76 -28.25 13.84 24.54
N TYR A 77 -28.79 13.78 23.31
CA TYR A 77 -28.12 13.07 22.23
C TYR A 77 -26.85 13.82 21.82
N GLU A 78 -25.68 13.36 22.25
CA GLU A 78 -24.39 13.74 21.67
C GLU A 78 -24.00 12.73 20.61
N ALA A 79 -23.42 13.18 19.49
CA ALA A 79 -22.84 12.25 18.52
C ALA A 79 -21.66 11.55 19.19
N GLU A 80 -21.60 10.22 19.09
CA GLU A 80 -20.47 9.48 19.64
C GLU A 80 -19.16 10.01 19.03
N PRO A 81 -18.17 10.40 19.86
CA PRO A 81 -16.89 10.87 19.35
C PRO A 81 -16.22 9.70 18.61
N LYS A 82 -15.81 9.94 17.35
CA LYS A 82 -15.10 8.99 16.47
C LYS A 82 -13.74 8.60 17.07
N THR A 83 -13.77 7.79 18.11
CA THR A 83 -12.61 7.40 18.91
C THR A 83 -12.53 5.88 19.05
N SER A 84 -13.51 5.16 18.49
CA SER A 84 -13.53 3.71 18.53
C SER A 84 -12.54 3.14 17.51
N LEU A 85 -11.95 1.98 17.81
CA LEU A 85 -11.13 1.24 16.85
C LEU A 85 -11.96 0.88 15.61
N GLU A 86 -13.25 0.60 15.81
CA GLU A 86 -14.21 0.24 14.76
C GLU A 86 -14.34 1.35 13.70
N ASP A 87 -14.36 2.62 14.13
CA ASP A 87 -14.39 3.77 13.23
C ASP A 87 -13.14 3.89 12.35
N ALA A 88 -11.99 3.40 12.82
CA ALA A 88 -10.74 3.39 12.06
C ALA A 88 -10.64 2.20 11.09
N LEU A 89 -11.31 1.08 11.40
CA LEU A 89 -11.32 -0.12 10.56
C LEU A 89 -12.04 0.09 9.21
N VAL A 90 -13.06 0.94 9.17
CA VAL A 90 -13.80 1.23 7.93
C VAL A 90 -12.91 1.96 6.91
N PRO A 91 -12.30 3.12 7.24
CA PRO A 91 -11.30 3.76 6.38
C PRO A 91 -10.14 2.84 6.01
N PHE A 92 -9.65 2.02 6.94
CA PHE A 92 -8.59 1.05 6.65
C PHE A 92 -9.01 0.02 5.60
N THR A 93 -10.23 -0.52 5.71
CA THR A 93 -10.75 -1.48 4.72
C THR A 93 -10.87 -0.86 3.33
N ILE A 94 -11.31 0.39 3.25
CA ILE A 94 -11.38 1.15 2.00
C ILE A 94 -9.98 1.34 1.42
N MET A 95 -9.02 1.77 2.24
CA MET A 95 -7.62 1.92 1.84
C MET A 95 -7.04 0.61 1.31
N MET A 96 -7.29 -0.53 1.99
CA MET A 96 -6.84 -1.84 1.54
C MET A 96 -7.43 -2.22 0.18
N ASN A 97 -8.69 -1.89 -0.07
CA ASN A 97 -9.30 -2.12 -1.38
C ASN A 97 -8.67 -1.26 -2.48
N ASP A 98 -8.35 -0.01 -2.19
CA ASP A 98 -7.66 0.88 -3.13
C ASP A 98 -6.22 0.39 -3.42
N LEU A 99 -5.50 -0.05 -2.39
CA LEU A 99 -4.18 -0.69 -2.53
C LEU A 99 -4.25 -1.96 -3.39
N ASN A 100 -5.32 -2.75 -3.28
CA ASN A 100 -5.53 -3.91 -4.15
C ASN A 100 -5.64 -3.53 -5.63
N GLN A 101 -6.30 -2.41 -5.93
CA GLN A 101 -6.43 -1.94 -7.32
C GLN A 101 -5.10 -1.44 -7.89
N ILE A 102 -4.24 -0.88 -7.04
CA ILE A 102 -2.92 -0.37 -7.45
C ILE A 102 -1.93 -1.53 -7.62
N ARG A 103 -2.00 -2.56 -6.77
CA ARG A 103 -1.02 -3.64 -6.69
C ARG A 103 -1.33 -4.79 -7.66
N LYS A 104 -0.42 -5.05 -8.60
CA LYS A 104 -0.56 -6.15 -9.57
C LYS A 104 -0.15 -7.49 -8.96
N GLY A 105 -1.10 -8.24 -8.40
CA GLY A 105 -0.92 -9.67 -8.09
C GLY A 105 -1.63 -10.16 -6.82
N PRO A 106 -2.49 -11.21 -6.89
CA PRO A 106 -3.35 -11.61 -5.77
C PRO A 106 -2.63 -12.23 -4.57
N ALA A 107 -1.52 -12.95 -4.77
CA ALA A 107 -0.74 -13.55 -3.67
C ALA A 107 -0.04 -12.48 -2.83
N LYS A 108 0.58 -11.54 -3.54
CA LYS A 108 1.23 -10.35 -3.01
C LYS A 108 0.26 -9.48 -2.21
N PHE A 109 -0.98 -9.32 -2.65
CA PHE A 109 -2.00 -8.57 -1.92
C PHE A 109 -2.40 -9.21 -0.58
N LYS A 110 -2.58 -10.53 -0.53
CA LYS A 110 -2.92 -11.22 0.73
C LYS A 110 -1.83 -11.07 1.79
N GLU A 111 -0.56 -11.15 1.39
CA GLU A 111 0.57 -10.90 2.29
C GLU A 111 0.53 -9.46 2.84
N ASP A 112 0.33 -8.46 1.98
CA ASP A 112 0.22 -7.05 2.39
C ASP A 112 -0.92 -6.83 3.36
N GLN A 113 -2.07 -7.46 3.10
CA GLN A 113 -3.23 -7.32 3.96
C GLN A 113 -2.94 -7.81 5.38
N ILE A 114 -2.26 -8.95 5.51
CA ILE A 114 -1.89 -9.50 6.83
C ILE A 114 -0.91 -8.54 7.52
N PHE A 115 0.19 -8.20 6.84
CA PHE A 115 1.24 -7.34 7.38
C PHE A 115 0.73 -5.95 7.78
N LEU A 116 -0.03 -5.28 6.89
CA LEU A 116 -0.57 -3.96 7.17
C LEU A 116 -1.63 -3.98 8.28
N SER A 117 -2.43 -5.04 8.41
CA SER A 117 -3.42 -5.13 9.50
C SER A 117 -2.77 -5.23 10.87
N GLU A 118 -1.66 -5.97 10.96
CA GLU A 118 -0.85 -6.07 12.17
C GLU A 118 -0.25 -4.70 12.54
N PHE A 119 0.40 -4.04 11.58
CA PHE A 119 1.04 -2.74 11.78
C PHE A 119 0.03 -1.59 12.02
N PHE A 120 -1.14 -1.66 11.40
CA PHE A 120 -2.19 -0.64 11.51
C PHE A 120 -2.70 -0.51 12.94
N THR A 121 -2.92 -1.64 13.64
CA THR A 121 -3.43 -1.63 15.01
C THR A 121 -2.45 -0.95 15.96
N GLU A 122 -1.15 -1.21 15.79
CA GLU A 122 -0.09 -0.55 16.54
C GLU A 122 -0.01 0.95 16.22
N ALA A 123 -0.08 1.32 14.94
CA ALA A 123 -0.05 2.71 14.51
C ALA A 123 -1.23 3.52 15.04
N VAL A 124 -2.45 2.97 15.04
CA VAL A 124 -3.63 3.60 15.65
C VAL A 124 -3.47 3.74 17.16
N THR A 125 -2.90 2.71 17.81
CA THR A 125 -2.61 2.76 19.25
C THR A 125 -1.61 3.87 19.57
N LEU A 126 -0.55 4.02 18.77
CA LEU A 126 0.41 5.12 18.88
C LEU A 126 -0.24 6.48 18.65
N ALA A 127 -1.10 6.59 17.63
CA ALA A 127 -1.81 7.82 17.32
C ALA A 127 -2.66 8.31 18.52
N ARG A 128 -3.37 7.38 19.18
CA ARG A 128 -4.33 7.68 20.25
C ARG A 128 -3.71 7.77 21.64
N LEU A 129 -2.80 6.85 21.98
CA LEU A 129 -2.27 6.69 23.34
C LEU A 129 -0.92 7.39 23.55
N ALA A 130 -0.20 7.68 22.46
CA ALA A 130 1.11 8.32 22.51
C ALA A 130 1.16 9.56 21.60
N PRO A 131 0.39 10.63 21.91
CA PRO A 131 0.36 11.85 21.08
C PRO A 131 1.73 12.55 20.98
N ASN A 132 2.61 12.37 21.96
CA ASN A 132 3.95 12.95 22.01
C ASN A 132 5.05 11.95 21.61
N TYR A 133 4.72 10.92 20.84
CA TYR A 133 5.71 9.95 20.38
C TYR A 133 6.78 10.68 19.53
N PRO A 134 8.09 10.55 19.86
CA PRO A 134 9.12 11.45 19.34
C PRO A 134 9.54 11.15 17.90
N VAL A 135 9.11 10.01 17.34
CA VAL A 135 9.47 9.58 15.98
C VAL A 135 8.21 9.53 15.14
N GLU A 136 8.16 10.33 14.09
CA GLU A 136 7.01 10.37 13.20
C GLU A 136 7.48 10.13 11.77
N ASP A 137 7.08 8.98 11.21
CA ASP A 137 7.23 8.71 9.79
C ASP A 137 5.93 9.04 9.03
N GLU A 138 5.98 8.94 7.70
CA GLU A 138 4.85 9.27 6.82
C GLU A 138 3.65 8.33 7.00
N PHE A 139 3.86 7.10 7.45
CA PHE A 139 2.78 6.16 7.72
C PHE A 139 2.07 6.55 9.02
N ILE A 140 2.81 6.72 10.12
CA ILE A 140 2.26 7.13 11.42
C ILE A 140 1.58 8.50 11.32
N ARG A 141 2.18 9.45 10.60
CA ARG A 141 1.57 10.76 10.33
C ARG A 141 0.24 10.64 9.61
N GLY A 142 0.18 9.82 8.56
CA GLY A 142 -1.05 9.55 7.83
C GLY A 142 -2.12 8.86 8.66
N ILE A 143 -1.73 7.94 9.56
CA ILE A 143 -2.65 7.31 10.51
C ILE A 143 -3.21 8.31 11.51
N ARG A 144 -2.40 9.25 12.02
CA ARG A 144 -2.89 10.34 12.89
C ARG A 144 -3.90 11.22 12.16
N GLU A 145 -3.62 11.62 10.92
CA GLU A 145 -4.56 12.41 10.12
C GLU A 145 -5.85 11.64 9.83
N LEU A 146 -5.76 10.34 9.56
CA LEU A 146 -6.91 9.47 9.39
C LEU A 146 -7.73 9.37 10.69
N ASP A 147 -7.08 9.22 11.84
CA ASP A 147 -7.74 9.12 13.15
C ASP A 147 -8.44 10.45 13.52
N MET A 148 -7.80 11.59 13.24
CA MET A 148 -8.38 12.90 13.51
C MET A 148 -9.51 13.30 12.56
N THR A 149 -9.40 12.96 11.28
CA THR A 149 -10.33 13.46 10.25
C THR A 149 -11.35 12.42 9.78
N GLY A 150 -11.07 11.14 9.97
CA GLY A 150 -11.81 10.03 9.38
C GLY A 150 -11.61 9.86 7.87
N ASN A 151 -10.76 10.68 7.25
CA ASN A 151 -10.46 10.61 5.82
C ASN A 151 -9.10 9.94 5.58
N ILE A 152 -8.97 9.20 4.49
CA ILE A 152 -7.71 8.57 4.11
C ILE A 152 -6.85 9.61 3.38
N PRO A 153 -5.74 10.11 3.95
CA PRO A 153 -4.90 11.05 3.25
C PRO A 153 -4.11 10.33 2.15
N PHE A 154 -3.91 11.00 1.01
CA PHE A 154 -3.23 10.40 -0.15
C PHE A 154 -1.81 9.90 0.18
N HIS A 155 -1.07 10.63 1.02
CA HIS A 155 0.28 10.21 1.41
C HIS A 155 0.29 8.92 2.24
N LEU A 156 -0.78 8.62 2.99
CA LEU A 156 -0.88 7.35 3.72
C LEU A 156 -0.95 6.16 2.77
N VAL A 157 -1.67 6.29 1.66
CA VAL A 157 -1.73 5.25 0.62
C VAL A 157 -0.34 5.00 0.04
N TYR A 158 0.40 6.08 -0.24
CA TYR A 158 1.76 5.99 -0.75
C TYR A 158 2.74 5.39 0.27
N ALA A 159 2.67 5.82 1.53
CA ALA A 159 3.50 5.29 2.61
C ALA A 159 3.23 3.80 2.85
N SER A 160 1.96 3.37 2.77
CA SER A 160 1.57 1.96 2.86
C SER A 160 2.20 1.14 1.73
N GLN A 161 2.15 1.64 0.50
CA GLN A 161 2.77 0.97 -0.64
C GLN A 161 4.29 0.86 -0.49
N PHE A 162 4.95 1.95 -0.07
CA PHE A 162 6.39 1.97 0.19
C PHE A 162 6.78 0.96 1.28
N LEU A 163 6.04 0.92 2.38
CA LEU A 163 6.28 -0.01 3.48
C LEU A 163 6.13 -1.47 3.02
N SER A 164 5.08 -1.77 2.26
CA SER A 164 4.90 -3.09 1.66
C SER A 164 6.06 -3.45 0.72
N ASP A 165 6.48 -2.55 -0.16
CA ASP A 165 7.58 -2.81 -1.10
C ASP A 165 8.90 -3.09 -0.37
N VAL A 166 9.22 -2.31 0.67
CA VAL A 166 10.40 -2.54 1.52
C VAL A 166 10.31 -3.90 2.20
N HIS A 167 9.15 -4.25 2.76
CA HIS A 167 8.93 -5.54 3.41
C HIS A 167 9.21 -6.71 2.45
N HIS A 168 8.74 -6.65 1.21
CA HIS A 168 9.04 -7.71 0.23
C HIS A 168 10.51 -7.77 -0.17
N ILE A 169 11.15 -6.62 -0.41
CA ILE A 169 12.57 -6.58 -0.76
C ILE A 169 13.39 -7.24 0.34
N ILE A 170 13.16 -6.86 1.60
CA ILE A 170 13.90 -7.40 2.74
C ILE A 170 13.65 -8.91 2.89
N ARG A 171 12.39 -9.34 2.78
CA ARG A 171 12.03 -10.77 2.90
C ARG A 171 12.75 -11.63 1.87
N ASP A 172 12.75 -11.21 0.61
CA ASP A 172 13.38 -11.97 -0.47
C ASP A 172 14.89 -12.11 -0.23
N HIS A 173 15.53 -11.04 0.28
CA HIS A 173 16.96 -11.06 0.62
C HIS A 173 17.27 -11.91 1.86
N ILE A 174 16.47 -11.83 2.94
CA ILE A 174 16.69 -12.61 4.16
C ILE A 174 16.56 -14.11 3.86
N SER A 175 15.56 -14.49 3.07
CA SER A 175 15.36 -15.89 2.68
C SER A 175 16.58 -16.43 1.94
N SER A 176 17.09 -15.67 0.96
CA SER A 176 18.29 -16.04 0.22
C SER A 176 19.55 -16.11 1.09
N ALA A 177 19.73 -15.16 2.02
CA ALA A 177 20.87 -15.16 2.93
C ALA A 177 20.85 -16.37 3.87
N LEU A 178 19.69 -16.72 4.41
CA LEU A 178 19.51 -17.86 5.29
C LEU A 178 19.73 -19.19 4.54
N ASP A 179 19.18 -19.33 3.33
CA ASP A 179 19.41 -20.49 2.48
C ASP A 179 20.91 -20.67 2.17
N SER A 180 21.61 -19.58 1.87
CA SER A 180 23.05 -19.58 1.64
C SER A 180 23.82 -20.05 2.88
N LEU A 181 23.49 -19.52 4.06
CA LEU A 181 24.09 -19.91 5.32
C LEU A 181 23.89 -21.40 5.63
N LEU A 182 22.65 -21.89 5.48
CA LEU A 182 22.31 -23.29 5.72
C LEU A 182 23.06 -24.21 4.75
N LYS A 183 23.16 -23.82 3.48
CA LYS A 183 23.93 -24.56 2.47
C LYS A 183 25.40 -24.69 2.88
N HIS A 184 26.05 -23.57 3.23
CA HIS A 184 27.46 -23.59 3.65
C HIS A 184 27.68 -24.41 4.91
N THR A 185 26.79 -24.32 5.89
CA THR A 185 26.87 -25.09 7.14
C THR A 185 26.77 -26.60 6.87
N THR A 186 25.84 -26.99 6.00
CA THR A 186 25.68 -28.40 5.59
C THR A 186 26.92 -28.92 4.85
N THR A 187 27.53 -28.09 4.01
CA THR A 187 28.79 -28.46 3.33
C THR A 187 29.92 -28.67 4.34
N MET A 188 30.08 -27.77 5.31
CA MET A 188 31.11 -27.91 6.36
C MET A 188 30.91 -29.18 7.19
N ASP A 189 29.67 -29.51 7.55
CA ASP A 189 29.34 -30.73 8.31
C ASP A 189 29.70 -32.01 7.53
N SER A 190 29.38 -32.03 6.23
CA SER A 190 29.74 -33.15 5.33
C SER A 190 31.25 -33.29 5.14
N GLU A 191 31.97 -32.17 4.97
CA GLU A 191 33.43 -32.17 4.83
C GLU A 191 34.12 -32.64 6.12
N LEU A 192 33.69 -32.14 7.28
CA LEU A 192 34.20 -32.57 8.58
C LEU A 192 33.92 -34.05 8.84
N SER A 193 32.71 -34.52 8.56
CA SER A 193 32.36 -35.94 8.71
C SER A 193 33.24 -36.82 7.82
N SER A 194 33.41 -36.43 6.55
CA SER A 194 34.29 -37.15 5.61
C SER A 194 35.75 -37.17 6.08
N HIS A 195 36.23 -36.05 6.64
CA HIS A 195 37.58 -35.95 7.19
C HIS A 195 37.75 -36.85 8.43
N ILE A 196 36.78 -36.86 9.34
CA ILE A 196 36.78 -37.76 10.51
C ILE A 196 36.80 -39.22 10.07
N ASP A 197 35.96 -39.61 9.11
CA ASP A 197 35.91 -40.99 8.59
C ASP A 197 37.22 -41.42 7.93
N PHE A 198 37.82 -40.52 7.13
CA PHE A 198 39.11 -40.76 6.49
C PHE A 198 40.23 -40.95 7.52
N HIS A 199 40.29 -40.08 8.53
CA HIS A 199 41.32 -40.15 9.57
C HIS A 199 41.12 -41.30 10.57
N GLY A 200 39.88 -41.70 10.84
CA GLY A 200 39.57 -42.80 11.75
C GLY A 200 40.18 -44.14 11.33
N ASN A 201 40.42 -44.34 10.03
CA ASN A 201 41.01 -45.57 9.49
C ASN A 201 42.40 -45.38 8.86
N LEU A 202 43.01 -44.21 9.03
CA LEU A 202 44.27 -43.88 8.36
C LEU A 202 45.44 -44.60 9.02
N LYS A 203 45.94 -45.67 8.38
CA LYS A 203 47.21 -46.31 8.74
C LYS A 203 48.34 -45.70 7.93
N ILE A 204 49.16 -44.88 8.57
CA ILE A 204 50.36 -44.32 7.95
C ILE A 204 51.46 -45.39 7.99
N GLU A 205 51.77 -46.02 6.84
CA GLU A 205 52.73 -47.14 6.74
C GLU A 205 54.13 -46.82 7.29
N ASN A 206 54.54 -45.54 7.25
CA ASN A 206 55.85 -45.08 7.74
C ASN A 206 55.78 -44.43 9.13
N TRP A 207 54.69 -44.65 9.88
CA TRP A 207 54.53 -44.07 11.22
C TRP A 207 55.40 -44.81 12.25
N PRO A 208 56.26 -44.10 13.00
CA PRO A 208 57.06 -44.73 14.04
C PRO A 208 56.16 -45.25 15.18
N ALA A 209 56.40 -46.49 15.63
CA ALA A 209 55.65 -47.10 16.73
C ALA A 209 55.70 -46.30 18.04
N SER A 210 56.71 -45.43 18.22
CA SER A 210 56.80 -44.51 19.36
C SER A 210 55.63 -43.52 19.44
N ASN A 211 54.95 -43.26 18.33
CA ASN A 211 53.90 -42.27 18.24
C ASN A 211 52.48 -42.85 18.40
N GLU A 212 52.33 -44.18 18.48
CA GLU A 212 51.02 -44.81 18.74
C GLU A 212 50.52 -44.52 20.16
N GLY A 213 51.42 -44.40 21.14
CA GLY A 213 51.06 -44.05 22.52
C GLY A 213 50.40 -42.69 22.68
N ALA A 214 50.72 -41.73 21.81
CA ALA A 214 50.16 -40.37 21.85
C ALA A 214 48.68 -40.31 21.41
N LEU A 215 48.20 -41.30 20.64
CA LEU A 215 46.79 -41.36 20.21
C LEU A 215 45.87 -41.92 21.31
N CYS A 216 46.40 -42.72 22.24
CA CYS A 216 45.63 -43.27 23.36
C CYS A 216 45.38 -42.27 24.49
N GLU A 217 46.11 -41.15 24.56
CA GLU A 217 45.93 -40.12 25.60
C GLU A 217 44.80 -39.12 25.30
N PHE A 218 44.20 -39.17 24.10
CA PHE A 218 43.13 -38.25 23.66
C PHE A 218 41.72 -38.88 23.58
N ASN A 219 41.55 -40.14 24.00
CA ASN A 219 40.24 -40.79 24.21
C ASN A 219 39.84 -40.70 25.69
#